data_AF-Q2UXS5-F1
#
_entry.id   AF-Q2UXS5-F1
#
_cell.length_a   1.000
_cell.length_b   1.000
_cell.length_c   1.000
_cell.angle_alpha   90.00
_cell.angle_beta   90.00
_cell.angle_gamma   90.00
#
_symmetry.space_group_name_H-M   'P 1'
#
loop_
_entity.id
_entity.type
_entity.pdbx_description
1 polymer ?
#
loop_
_entity_poly.entity_id
_entity_poly.type
_entity_poly.pdbx_seq_one_letter_code
_entity_poly.pdbx_strand_id
1 'polypeptide(L)'
;KVPVGIAGPLRVNGLFARDDFLVPLATTEAALVASYNRGSQLITAAGGASAMLLNEGVTRTPGFAFYNLQQAGEFVAWITTQYDHFKQLAQATTSYGKLTDISVNIEGNHVYLVFEFLTGDASGQNMVTIATNAVFEHILAATPVEPEYAFLDGNLSGDKKPNAHSLRSVRGKKVTAEVHLSKALIQKYLHTTPEKMMQFGQMTTVGGALSGTIGINA
;
A
#
# COMPACT_ATOMS: atom_id res chain seq x y z
N LYS A 1 8.39 -12.26 -25.20
CA LYS A 1 9.00 -10.90 -25.14
C LYS A 1 7.85 -9.89 -25.01
N VAL A 2 7.96 -8.89 -24.14
CA VAL A 2 6.97 -7.81 -24.00
C VAL A 2 7.57 -6.52 -24.61
N PRO A 3 6.85 -5.77 -25.45
CA PRO A 3 7.34 -4.49 -25.97
C PRO A 3 7.61 -3.48 -24.84
N VAL A 4 8.65 -2.66 -25.00
CA VAL A 4 9.00 -1.60 -24.04
C VAL A 4 9.07 -0.27 -24.80
N GLY A 5 8.26 0.70 -24.35
CA GLY A 5 8.31 2.08 -24.82
C GLY A 5 8.83 3.02 -23.74
N ILE A 6 9.10 4.26 -24.12
CA ILE A 6 9.57 5.32 -23.22
C ILE A 6 8.59 6.49 -23.27
N ALA A 7 8.16 6.96 -22.10
CA ALA A 7 7.39 8.18 -21.93
C ALA A 7 8.25 9.24 -21.22
N GLY A 8 8.30 10.47 -21.76
CA GLY A 8 8.99 11.56 -21.08
C GLY A 8 9.56 12.65 -22.00
N PRO A 9 10.31 13.61 -21.44
CA PRO A 9 10.66 13.69 -20.02
C PRO A 9 9.45 13.96 -19.12
N LEU A 10 9.42 13.32 -17.95
CA LEU A 10 8.55 13.64 -16.83
C LEU A 10 9.37 14.35 -15.76
N ARG A 11 9.16 15.66 -15.61
CA ARG A 11 9.79 16.45 -14.56
C ARG A 11 9.13 16.19 -13.21
N VAL A 12 9.92 15.74 -12.25
CA VAL A 12 9.46 15.45 -10.88
C VAL A 12 10.16 16.39 -9.90
N ASN A 13 9.38 17.03 -9.04
CA ASN A 13 9.81 17.95 -7.99
C ASN A 13 9.52 17.33 -6.61
N GLY A 14 10.18 16.21 -6.31
CA GLY A 14 9.97 15.45 -5.07
C GLY A 14 11.05 15.65 -4.00
N LEU A 15 10.84 15.02 -2.85
CA LEU A 15 11.84 14.96 -1.79
C LEU A 15 13.05 14.09 -2.19
N PHE A 16 12.79 12.95 -2.84
CA PHE A 16 13.79 11.95 -3.21
C PHE A 16 14.12 11.92 -4.71
N ALA A 17 13.41 12.68 -5.54
CA ALA A 17 13.60 12.73 -6.99
C ALA A 17 13.43 14.17 -7.48
N ARG A 18 14.43 14.72 -8.17
CA ARG A 18 14.45 16.12 -8.67
C ARG A 18 15.13 16.18 -10.04
N ASP A 19 14.45 15.67 -11.06
CA ASP A 19 15.01 15.59 -12.41
C ASP A 19 13.91 15.38 -13.46
N ASP A 20 14.34 15.35 -14.72
CA ASP A 20 13.60 14.90 -15.88
C ASP A 20 13.81 13.41 -16.11
N PHE A 21 12.76 12.62 -15.89
CA PHE A 21 12.84 11.17 -16.03
C PHE A 21 12.27 10.69 -17.37
N LEU A 22 12.99 9.77 -18.01
CA LEU A 22 12.47 8.94 -19.09
C LEU A 22 11.91 7.65 -18.48
N VAL A 23 10.59 7.49 -18.50
CA VAL A 23 9.91 6.39 -17.81
C VAL A 23 9.73 5.20 -18.77
N PRO A 24 10.36 4.04 -18.49
CA PRO A 24 10.16 2.84 -19.29
C PRO A 24 8.81 2.19 -18.95
N LEU A 25 8.04 1.85 -19.98
CA LEU A 25 6.72 1.21 -19.85
C LEU A 25 6.70 -0.06 -20.71
N ALA A 26 6.62 -1.21 -20.05
CA ALA A 26 6.49 -2.52 -20.70
C ALA A 26 5.00 -2.88 -20.84
N THR A 27 4.46 -2.87 -22.06
CA THR A 27 3.03 -3.09 -22.30
C THR A 27 2.77 -3.64 -23.71
N THR A 28 1.67 -4.37 -23.85
CA THR A 28 1.08 -4.75 -25.16
C THR A 28 -0.14 -3.91 -25.51
N GLU A 29 -0.62 -3.06 -24.59
CA GLU A 29 -1.76 -2.18 -24.83
C GLU A 29 -1.37 -1.06 -25.80
N ALA A 30 -2.05 -1.00 -26.94
CA ALA A 30 -1.86 0.04 -27.91
C ALA A 30 -2.20 1.41 -27.31
N ALA A 31 -1.47 2.44 -27.72
CA ALA A 31 -1.61 3.84 -27.26
C ALA A 31 -1.23 4.15 -25.80
N LEU A 32 -1.04 3.17 -24.89
CA LEU A 32 -0.70 3.45 -23.49
C LEU A 32 0.56 4.32 -23.37
N VAL A 33 1.67 3.92 -24.02
CA VAL A 33 2.94 4.68 -23.99
C VAL A 33 2.76 6.09 -24.54
N ALA A 34 2.03 6.24 -25.66
CA ALA A 34 1.79 7.53 -26.28
C ALA A 34 0.93 8.45 -25.38
N SER A 35 -0.07 7.90 -24.70
CA SER A 35 -0.91 8.63 -23.74
C SER A 35 -0.10 9.14 -22.55
N TYR A 36 0.71 8.27 -21.92
CA TYR A 36 1.61 8.64 -20.82
C TYR A 36 2.68 9.65 -21.25
N ASN A 37 3.21 9.52 -22.48
CA ASN A 37 4.17 10.49 -23.02
C ASN A 37 3.55 11.89 -23.17
N ARG A 38 2.32 11.99 -23.71
CA ARG A 38 1.59 13.26 -23.83
C ARG A 38 1.36 13.92 -22.46
N GLY A 39 0.97 13.14 -21.45
CA GLY A 39 0.80 13.62 -20.08
C GLY A 39 2.13 14.10 -19.47
N SER A 40 3.21 13.34 -19.67
CA SER A 40 4.55 13.70 -19.17
C SER A 40 5.05 15.00 -19.78
N GLN A 41 4.89 15.18 -21.09
CA GLN A 41 5.25 16.41 -21.80
C GLN A 41 4.48 17.63 -21.29
N LEU A 42 3.18 17.47 -21.02
CA LEU A 42 2.36 18.53 -20.43
C LEU A 42 2.84 18.90 -19.02
N ILE A 43 3.05 17.91 -18.15
CA ILE A 43 3.50 18.12 -16.78
C ILE A 43 4.86 18.83 -16.78
N THR A 44 5.79 18.37 -17.61
CA THR A 44 7.12 18.99 -17.75
C THR A 44 7.03 20.43 -18.27
N ALA A 45 6.17 20.69 -19.26
CA ALA A 45 5.93 22.04 -19.77
C ALA A 45 5.27 22.97 -18.74
N ALA A 46 4.56 22.41 -17.75
CA ALA A 46 3.97 23.15 -16.63
C ALA A 46 4.96 23.41 -15.47
N GLY A 47 6.21 22.95 -15.57
CA GLY A 47 7.22 23.10 -14.51
C GLY A 47 7.46 21.82 -13.67
N GLY A 48 6.77 20.73 -13.98
CA GLY A 48 6.88 19.45 -13.29
C GLY A 48 5.80 19.21 -12.24
N ALA A 49 5.69 17.96 -11.80
CA ALA A 49 4.78 17.57 -10.73
C ALA A 49 5.51 17.49 -9.39
N SER A 50 4.91 18.04 -8.34
CA SER A 50 5.35 17.78 -6.97
C SER A 50 4.93 16.38 -6.56
N ALA A 51 5.80 15.63 -5.86
CA ALA A 51 5.48 14.29 -5.38
C ALA A 51 6.05 14.05 -3.99
N MET A 52 5.26 13.41 -3.12
CA MET A 52 5.62 13.17 -1.72
C MET A 52 5.25 11.76 -1.26
N LEU A 53 6.18 11.10 -0.57
CA LEU A 53 5.93 9.89 0.18
C LEU A 53 5.28 10.27 1.52
N LEU A 54 4.04 9.87 1.73
CA LEU A 54 3.24 10.17 2.92
C LEU A 54 3.46 9.15 4.04
N ASN A 55 3.58 7.88 3.68
CA ASN A 55 3.81 6.79 4.60
C ASN A 55 4.40 5.58 3.85
N GLU A 56 5.03 4.68 4.57
CA GLU A 56 5.50 3.39 4.06
C GLU A 56 5.34 2.30 5.11
N GLY A 57 5.05 1.09 4.68
CA GLY A 57 4.82 -0.02 5.59
C GLY A 57 4.33 -1.26 4.88
N VAL A 58 4.77 -2.43 5.33
CA VAL A 58 4.37 -3.73 4.79
C VAL A 58 3.82 -4.57 5.93
N THR A 59 2.64 -5.14 5.71
CA THR A 59 1.90 -5.84 6.76
C THR A 59 1.87 -7.34 6.56
N ARG A 60 1.89 -8.09 7.66
CA ARG A 60 1.53 -9.53 7.71
C ARG A 60 0.58 -9.78 8.86
N THR A 61 -0.41 -10.63 8.64
CA THR A 61 -1.59 -10.70 9.51
C THR A 61 -1.92 -12.12 9.97
N PRO A 62 -1.22 -12.69 10.96
CA PRO A 62 -1.57 -14.02 11.47
C PRO A 62 -2.93 -14.00 12.17
N GLY A 63 -3.65 -15.11 12.06
CA GLY A 63 -4.96 -15.32 12.69
C GLY A 63 -4.96 -16.54 13.59
N PHE A 64 -5.69 -16.45 14.70
CA PHE A 64 -5.80 -17.46 15.74
C PHE A 64 -7.27 -17.66 16.11
N ALA A 65 -7.75 -18.90 16.16
CA ALA A 65 -9.11 -19.23 16.53
C ALA A 65 -9.14 -19.93 17.88
N PHE A 66 -10.10 -19.57 18.73
CA PHE A 66 -10.25 -20.11 20.08
C PHE A 66 -11.60 -20.77 20.27
N TYR A 67 -11.75 -21.63 21.26
CA TYR A 67 -13.04 -22.30 21.50
C TYR A 67 -14.16 -21.31 21.85
N ASN A 68 -13.84 -20.25 22.59
CA ASN A 68 -14.83 -19.26 23.03
C ASN A 68 -14.22 -17.85 23.23
N LEU A 69 -15.09 -16.87 23.53
CA LEU A 69 -14.69 -15.48 23.74
C LEU A 69 -13.80 -15.27 24.97
N GLN A 70 -13.94 -16.10 26.00
CA GLN A 70 -13.09 -16.01 27.19
C GLN A 70 -11.63 -16.31 26.82
N GLN A 71 -11.39 -17.40 26.09
CA GLN A 71 -10.07 -17.77 25.60
C GLN A 71 -9.48 -16.71 24.67
N ALA A 72 -10.26 -16.18 23.74
CA ALA A 72 -9.82 -15.08 22.89
C ALA A 72 -9.43 -13.83 23.72
N GLY A 73 -10.19 -13.52 24.77
CA GLY A 73 -9.89 -12.42 25.70
C GLY A 73 -8.60 -12.65 26.50
N GLU A 74 -8.38 -13.86 27.01
CA GLU A 74 -7.15 -14.25 27.72
C GLU A 74 -5.92 -14.14 26.80
N PHE A 75 -6.06 -14.59 25.54
CA PHE A 75 -5.01 -14.44 24.53
C PHE A 75 -4.69 -12.97 24.26
N VAL A 76 -5.69 -12.12 24.09
CA VAL A 76 -5.50 -10.68 23.81
C VAL A 76 -4.88 -9.96 25.01
N ALA A 77 -5.33 -10.27 26.22
CA ALA A 77 -4.74 -9.72 27.45
C ALA A 77 -3.26 -10.07 27.55
N TRP A 78 -2.86 -11.27 27.14
CA TRP A 78 -1.46 -11.66 27.07
C TRP A 78 -0.72 -10.94 25.94
N ILE A 79 -1.21 -11.00 24.70
CA ILE A 79 -0.50 -10.51 23.51
C ILE A 79 -0.15 -9.02 23.58
N THR A 80 -1.02 -8.21 24.20
CA THR A 80 -0.85 -6.76 24.33
C THR A 80 0.31 -6.37 25.26
N THR A 81 0.78 -7.30 26.10
CA THR A 81 1.95 -7.11 26.96
C THR A 81 3.28 -7.49 26.30
N GLN A 82 3.24 -8.10 25.12
CA GLN A 82 4.41 -8.76 24.52
C GLN A 82 5.12 -7.95 23.43
N TYR A 83 4.68 -6.71 23.15
CA TYR A 83 5.16 -5.94 22.00
C TYR A 83 6.70 -5.86 21.92
N ASP A 84 7.37 -5.48 23.00
CA ASP A 84 8.83 -5.34 23.00
C ASP A 84 9.55 -6.68 22.77
N HIS A 85 9.01 -7.76 23.32
CA HIS A 85 9.57 -9.09 23.11
C HIS A 85 9.39 -9.54 21.65
N PHE A 86 8.20 -9.37 21.09
CA PHE A 86 7.90 -9.71 19.70
C PHE A 86 8.71 -8.87 18.73
N LYS A 87 8.93 -7.59 19.06
CA LYS A 87 9.81 -6.70 18.31
C LYS A 87 11.25 -7.20 18.28
N GLN A 88 11.77 -7.72 19.38
CA GLN A 88 13.10 -8.33 19.42
C GLN A 88 13.16 -9.59 18.55
N LEU A 89 12.20 -10.50 18.70
CA LEU A 89 12.14 -11.75 17.91
C LEU A 89 12.04 -11.48 16.42
N ALA A 90 11.12 -10.60 16.01
CA ALA A 90 10.90 -10.27 14.60
C ALA A 90 12.14 -9.61 13.97
N GLN A 91 12.76 -8.66 14.67
CA GLN A 91 13.93 -7.96 14.14
C GLN A 91 15.21 -8.82 14.19
N ALA A 92 15.26 -9.88 15.00
CA ALA A 92 16.38 -10.81 14.97
C ALA A 92 16.49 -11.59 13.64
N THR A 93 15.41 -11.64 12.84
CA THR A 93 15.40 -12.34 11.55
C THR A 93 15.83 -11.47 10.37
N THR A 94 16.16 -10.19 10.58
CA THR A 94 16.40 -9.23 9.49
C THR A 94 17.32 -8.09 9.91
N SER A 95 18.25 -7.71 9.04
CA SER A 95 19.13 -6.56 9.28
C SER A 95 18.49 -5.20 8.94
N TYR A 96 17.40 -5.21 8.17
CA TYR A 96 16.78 -3.99 7.63
C TYR A 96 15.34 -3.77 8.11
N GLY A 97 14.64 -4.86 8.44
CA GLY A 97 13.24 -4.80 8.83
C GLY A 97 13.08 -4.20 10.22
N LYS A 98 12.15 -3.26 10.35
CA LYS A 98 11.80 -2.68 11.65
C LYS A 98 10.32 -2.86 11.90
N LEU A 99 9.98 -3.58 12.97
CA LEU A 99 8.59 -3.68 13.43
C LEU A 99 8.18 -2.32 14.01
N THR A 100 7.19 -1.68 13.39
CA THR A 100 6.67 -0.38 13.81
C THR A 100 5.45 -0.51 14.68
N ASP A 101 4.56 -1.46 14.37
CA ASP A 101 3.31 -1.65 15.12
C ASP A 101 2.82 -3.10 15.11
N ILE A 102 2.04 -3.46 16.13
CA ILE A 102 1.19 -4.66 16.14
C ILE A 102 -0.19 -4.23 16.62
N SER A 103 -1.17 -4.19 15.72
CA SER A 103 -2.56 -3.97 16.11
C SER A 103 -3.33 -5.29 16.20
N VAL A 104 -4.35 -5.32 17.07
CA VAL A 104 -5.17 -6.51 17.33
C VAL A 104 -6.58 -6.26 16.80
N ASN A 105 -7.10 -7.19 16.00
CA ASN A 105 -8.47 -7.18 15.50
C ASN A 105 -9.15 -8.47 15.98
N ILE A 106 -10.35 -8.36 16.53
CA ILE A 106 -11.11 -9.49 17.07
C ILE A 106 -12.44 -9.56 16.31
N GLU A 107 -12.77 -10.75 15.82
CA GLU A 107 -14.07 -11.05 15.20
C GLU A 107 -14.58 -12.36 15.80
N GLY A 108 -15.60 -12.29 16.65
CA GLY A 108 -16.03 -13.44 17.43
C GLY A 108 -14.90 -14.00 18.30
N ASN A 109 -14.67 -15.30 18.19
CA ASN A 109 -13.58 -16.04 18.85
C ASN A 109 -12.29 -16.11 18.02
N HIS A 110 -12.16 -15.28 16.98
CA HIS A 110 -10.95 -15.16 16.17
C HIS A 110 -10.20 -13.87 16.50
N VAL A 111 -8.89 -14.00 16.67
CA VAL A 111 -7.98 -12.87 16.88
C VAL A 111 -7.01 -12.80 15.72
N TYR A 112 -6.92 -11.63 15.11
CA TYR A 112 -5.99 -11.30 14.04
C TYR A 112 -5.00 -10.27 14.55
N LEU A 113 -3.71 -10.57 14.44
CA LEU A 113 -2.67 -9.58 14.69
C LEU A 113 -2.30 -8.94 13.36
N VAL A 114 -2.00 -7.64 13.36
CA VAL A 114 -1.54 -6.92 12.17
C VAL A 114 -0.17 -6.36 12.49
N PHE A 115 0.85 -7.10 12.06
CA PHE A 115 2.24 -6.65 12.16
C PHE A 115 2.53 -5.70 11.03
N GLU A 116 3.05 -4.51 11.34
CA GLU A 116 3.49 -3.52 10.37
C GLU A 116 5.01 -3.33 10.44
N PHE A 117 5.67 -3.37 9.28
CA PHE A 117 7.12 -3.25 9.18
C PHE A 117 7.55 -2.19 8.17
N LEU A 118 8.63 -1.48 8.50
CA LEU A 118 9.48 -0.82 7.52
C LEU A 118 10.47 -1.83 6.94
N THR A 119 10.68 -1.78 5.63
CA THR A 119 11.47 -2.79 4.89
C THR A 119 12.63 -2.21 4.09
N GLY A 120 12.96 -0.94 4.32
CA GLY A 120 13.95 -0.21 3.53
C GLY A 120 13.53 -0.10 2.07
N ASP A 121 14.46 -0.41 1.16
CA ASP A 121 14.22 -0.35 -0.30
C ASP A 121 13.57 -1.64 -0.85
N ALA A 122 13.52 -2.71 -0.05
CA ALA A 122 12.89 -3.95 -0.47
C ALA A 122 11.36 -3.84 -0.44
N SER A 123 10.68 -4.50 -1.40
CA SER A 123 9.21 -4.62 -1.37
C SER A 123 8.71 -5.33 -0.10
N GLY A 124 9.52 -6.21 0.48
CA GLY A 124 9.42 -6.60 1.90
C GLY A 124 8.63 -7.87 2.22
N GLN A 125 7.92 -8.49 1.25
CA GLN A 125 6.93 -9.55 1.52
C GLN A 125 7.53 -10.79 2.17
N ASN A 126 8.68 -11.26 1.69
CA ASN A 126 9.36 -12.41 2.28
C ASN A 126 9.94 -12.07 3.65
N MET A 127 10.51 -10.86 3.79
CA MET A 127 11.10 -10.39 5.05
C MET A 127 10.05 -10.35 6.16
N VAL A 128 8.89 -9.72 5.91
CA VAL A 128 7.82 -9.64 6.91
C VAL A 128 7.22 -11.00 7.21
N THR A 129 7.13 -11.90 6.22
CA THR A 129 6.68 -13.29 6.46
C THR A 129 7.62 -14.01 7.41
N ILE A 130 8.94 -13.95 7.19
CA ILE A 130 9.93 -14.61 8.05
C ILE A 130 9.91 -14.01 9.46
N ALA A 131 9.90 -12.68 9.56
CA ALA A 131 9.88 -11.96 10.84
C ALA A 131 8.62 -12.26 11.65
N THR A 132 7.44 -12.22 11.01
CA THR A 132 6.19 -12.60 11.65
C THR A 132 6.15 -14.09 11.98
N ASN A 133 6.74 -14.98 11.17
CA ASN A 133 6.78 -16.41 11.47
C ASN A 133 7.56 -16.70 12.75
N ALA A 134 8.68 -16.02 12.99
CA ALA A 134 9.44 -16.19 14.23
C ALA A 134 8.60 -15.82 15.48
N VAL A 135 7.81 -14.75 15.39
CA VAL A 135 6.87 -14.37 16.46
C VAL A 135 5.70 -15.35 16.54
N PHE A 136 5.17 -15.79 15.41
CA PHE A 136 4.05 -16.73 15.33
C PHE A 136 4.37 -18.06 16.02
N GLU A 137 5.53 -18.66 15.73
CA GLU A 137 5.99 -19.89 16.39
C GLU A 137 6.17 -19.69 17.90
N HIS A 138 6.70 -18.54 18.32
CA HIS A 138 6.81 -18.21 19.74
C HIS A 138 5.43 -18.10 20.41
N ILE A 139 4.47 -17.44 19.75
CA ILE A 139 3.09 -17.33 20.24
C ILE A 139 2.48 -18.72 20.47
N LEU A 140 2.61 -19.62 19.49
CA LEU A 140 2.07 -20.98 19.62
C LEU A 140 2.71 -21.77 20.76
N ALA A 141 3.99 -21.52 21.07
CA ALA A 141 4.70 -22.20 22.14
C ALA A 141 4.45 -21.61 23.54
N ALA A 142 4.16 -20.30 23.65
CA ALA A 142 4.18 -19.58 24.92
C ALA A 142 2.82 -18.99 25.34
N THR A 143 1.81 -19.04 24.47
CA THR A 143 0.47 -18.54 24.78
C THR A 143 -0.12 -19.24 26.02
N PRO A 144 -0.79 -18.50 26.93
CA PRO A 144 -1.46 -19.11 28.08
C PRO A 144 -2.69 -19.93 27.69
N VAL A 145 -3.18 -19.76 26.45
CA VAL A 145 -4.35 -20.45 25.92
C VAL A 145 -4.07 -20.91 24.51
N GLU A 146 -4.21 -22.22 24.28
CA GLU A 146 -3.93 -22.85 23.00
C GLU A 146 -5.05 -22.53 21.99
N PRO A 147 -4.73 -21.94 20.82
CA PRO A 147 -5.68 -21.79 19.72
C PRO A 147 -6.09 -23.17 19.18
N GLU A 148 -7.36 -23.35 18.80
CA GLU A 148 -7.81 -24.57 18.11
C GLU A 148 -7.12 -24.73 16.74
N TYR A 149 -6.88 -23.60 16.08
CA TYR A 149 -6.06 -23.52 14.86
C TYR A 149 -5.54 -22.09 14.67
N ALA A 150 -4.46 -21.98 13.90
CA ALA A 150 -3.85 -20.71 13.58
C ALA A 150 -3.22 -20.73 12.18
N PHE A 151 -3.15 -19.56 11.54
CA PHE A 151 -2.53 -19.38 10.23
C PHE A 151 -1.65 -18.14 10.24
N LEU A 152 -0.48 -18.22 9.60
CA LEU A 152 0.46 -17.09 9.48
C LEU A 152 -0.12 -15.90 8.70
N ASP A 153 -1.12 -16.14 7.84
CA ASP A 153 -1.84 -15.10 7.12
C ASP A 153 -3.35 -15.37 7.08
N GLY A 154 -4.09 -14.62 7.89
CA GLY A 154 -5.55 -14.57 7.93
C GLY A 154 -6.17 -13.59 6.92
N ASN A 155 -5.43 -13.17 5.90
CA ASN A 155 -5.90 -12.36 4.76
C ASN A 155 -6.28 -10.90 5.08
N LEU A 156 -6.09 -10.44 6.33
CA LEU A 156 -6.37 -9.07 6.74
C LEU A 156 -5.34 -8.06 6.19
N SER A 157 -4.14 -8.54 5.78
CA SER A 157 -3.11 -7.75 5.11
C SER A 157 -3.53 -7.22 3.74
N GLY A 158 -4.58 -7.82 3.14
CA GLY A 158 -5.02 -7.50 1.79
C GLY A 158 -3.98 -7.76 0.71
N ASP A 159 -3.02 -8.67 0.97
CA ASP A 159 -1.99 -8.99 -0.03
C ASP A 159 -2.61 -9.48 -1.33
N LYS A 160 -2.34 -8.70 -2.39
CA LYS A 160 -2.85 -8.90 -3.75
C LYS A 160 -4.39 -8.93 -3.83
N LYS A 161 -5.09 -8.30 -2.86
CA LYS A 161 -6.55 -8.22 -2.84
C LYS A 161 -7.02 -6.78 -2.63
N PRO A 162 -8.00 -6.33 -3.42
CA PRO A 162 -8.59 -4.99 -3.25
C PRO A 162 -9.17 -4.88 -1.84
N ASN A 163 -8.79 -3.83 -1.10
CA ASN A 163 -9.27 -3.60 0.25
C ASN A 163 -9.27 -2.11 0.60
N ALA A 164 -10.30 -1.66 1.34
CA ALA A 164 -10.44 -0.26 1.74
C ALA A 164 -9.43 0.16 2.83
N HIS A 165 -8.86 -0.80 3.57
CA HIS A 165 -7.87 -0.51 4.61
C HIS A 165 -6.63 0.21 4.03
N SER A 166 -6.14 -0.25 2.88
CA SER A 166 -5.01 0.36 2.17
C SER A 166 -5.24 1.82 1.73
N LEU A 167 -6.50 2.27 1.64
CA LEU A 167 -6.83 3.67 1.33
C LEU A 167 -6.57 4.58 2.53
N ARG A 168 -6.87 4.12 3.75
CA ARG A 168 -6.67 4.89 4.99
C ARG A 168 -5.28 4.71 5.57
N SER A 169 -4.77 3.48 5.57
CA SER A 169 -3.43 3.14 6.04
C SER A 169 -2.42 3.11 4.89
N VAL A 170 -1.33 2.34 5.02
CA VAL A 170 -0.31 2.09 4.01
C VAL A 170 -0.16 0.61 3.71
N ARG A 171 0.20 0.30 2.47
CA ARG A 171 0.72 -1.00 2.07
C ARG A 171 1.74 -0.80 0.95
N GLY A 172 3.02 -1.02 1.25
CA GLY A 172 4.13 -0.59 0.40
C GLY A 172 4.44 0.89 0.62
N LYS A 173 4.10 1.75 -0.34
CA LYS A 173 4.40 3.19 -0.31
C LYS A 173 3.10 3.97 -0.57
N LYS A 174 2.74 4.89 0.32
CA LYS A 174 1.62 5.82 0.14
C LYS A 174 2.15 7.12 -0.44
N VAL A 175 1.82 7.42 -1.69
CA VAL A 175 2.36 8.58 -2.42
C VAL A 175 1.23 9.52 -2.81
N THR A 176 1.50 10.82 -2.77
CA THR A 176 0.66 11.85 -3.38
C THR A 176 1.46 12.66 -4.40
N ALA A 177 0.78 13.19 -5.42
CA ALA A 177 1.37 14.06 -6.42
C ALA A 177 0.38 15.13 -6.88
N GLU A 178 0.91 16.30 -7.25
CA GLU A 178 0.12 17.43 -7.75
C GLU A 178 0.85 18.21 -8.84
N VAL A 179 0.09 18.88 -9.69
CA VAL A 179 0.60 19.77 -10.74
C VAL A 179 -0.42 20.88 -11.01
N HIS A 180 0.05 22.10 -11.24
CA HIS A 180 -0.78 23.23 -11.66
C HIS A 180 -0.69 23.41 -13.17
N LEU A 181 -1.83 23.31 -13.86
CA LEU A 181 -1.89 23.40 -15.32
C LEU A 181 -2.61 24.67 -15.76
N SER A 182 -1.99 25.44 -16.65
CA SER A 182 -2.65 26.58 -17.28
C SER A 182 -3.66 26.14 -18.33
N LYS A 183 -4.71 26.94 -18.55
CA LYS A 183 -5.71 26.69 -19.61
C LYS A 183 -5.07 26.54 -20.99
N ALA A 184 -4.06 27.36 -21.30
CA ALA A 184 -3.34 27.31 -22.57
C ALA A 184 -2.61 25.96 -22.76
N LEU A 185 -1.97 25.45 -21.72
CA LEU A 185 -1.31 24.14 -21.76
C LEU A 185 -2.32 23.00 -21.91
N ILE A 186 -3.43 23.03 -21.16
CA ILE A 186 -4.50 22.03 -21.28
C ILE A 186 -5.05 22.00 -22.72
N GLN A 187 -5.33 23.15 -23.33
CA GLN A 187 -5.83 23.23 -24.71
C GLN A 187 -4.80 22.71 -25.72
N LYS A 188 -3.54 23.08 -25.55
CA LYS A 188 -2.44 22.68 -26.44
C LYS A 188 -2.19 21.17 -26.41
N TYR A 189 -2.12 20.57 -25.22
CA TYR A 189 -1.68 19.18 -25.07
C TYR A 189 -2.83 18.18 -24.95
N LEU A 190 -3.94 18.55 -24.30
CA LEU A 190 -5.07 17.64 -24.04
C LEU A 190 -6.28 17.91 -24.93
N HIS A 191 -6.28 19.02 -25.68
CA HIS A 191 -7.36 19.41 -26.59
C HIS A 191 -8.74 19.48 -25.88
N THR A 192 -8.74 19.92 -24.62
CA THR A 192 -9.94 20.11 -23.80
C THR A 192 -9.84 21.42 -23.00
N THR A 193 -10.76 21.63 -22.06
CA THR A 193 -10.73 22.78 -21.14
C THR A 193 -10.72 22.32 -19.68
N PRO A 194 -10.22 23.16 -18.74
CA PRO A 194 -10.26 22.84 -17.31
C PRO A 194 -11.67 22.50 -16.82
N GLU A 195 -12.69 23.22 -17.30
CA GLU A 195 -14.09 23.05 -16.89
C GLU A 195 -14.61 21.67 -17.29
N LYS A 196 -14.30 21.21 -18.51
CA LYS A 196 -14.68 19.86 -18.98
C LYS A 196 -13.95 18.76 -18.19
N MET A 197 -12.68 18.97 -17.83
CA MET A 197 -11.95 18.03 -16.99
C MET A 197 -12.60 17.88 -15.60
N MET A 198 -13.00 19.00 -14.99
CA MET A 198 -13.70 19.00 -13.70
C MET A 198 -15.07 18.31 -13.80
N GLN A 199 -15.86 18.62 -14.84
CA GLN A 199 -17.14 17.96 -15.09
C GLN A 199 -16.99 16.43 -15.25
N PHE A 200 -15.96 16.00 -16.00
CA PHE A 200 -15.65 14.58 -16.15
C PHE A 200 -15.25 13.93 -14.81
N GLY A 201 -14.41 14.59 -14.02
CA GLY A 201 -14.04 14.12 -12.68
C GLY A 201 -15.24 13.97 -11.73
N GLN A 202 -16.16 14.94 -11.74
CA GLN A 202 -17.39 14.87 -10.95
C GLN A 202 -18.29 13.70 -11.41
N MET A 203 -18.50 13.56 -12.72
CA MET A 203 -19.33 12.50 -13.30
C MET A 203 -18.77 11.11 -12.95
N THR A 204 -17.47 10.91 -13.11
CA THR A 204 -16.80 9.63 -12.83
C THR A 204 -16.74 9.31 -11.34
N THR A 205 -16.61 10.33 -10.48
CA THR A 205 -16.66 10.14 -9.02
C THR A 205 -18.03 9.62 -8.57
N VAL A 206 -19.12 10.22 -9.07
CA VAL A 206 -20.49 9.76 -8.78
C VAL A 206 -20.72 8.35 -9.34
N GLY A 207 -20.28 8.08 -10.58
CA GLY A 207 -20.34 6.74 -11.16
C GLY A 207 -19.58 5.69 -10.33
N GLY A 208 -18.39 6.06 -9.83
CA GLY A 208 -17.60 5.25 -8.92
C GLY A 208 -18.38 4.90 -7.65
N ALA A 209 -18.95 5.91 -6.98
CA ALA A 209 -19.80 5.68 -5.81
C ALA A 209 -21.00 4.76 -6.09
N LEU A 210 -21.71 4.97 -7.20
CA LEU A 210 -22.87 4.15 -7.58
C LEU A 210 -22.50 2.68 -7.88
N SER A 211 -21.31 2.44 -8.42
CA SER A 211 -20.82 1.08 -8.70
C SER A 211 -20.26 0.34 -7.49
N GLY A 212 -20.02 1.04 -6.37
CA GLY A 212 -19.37 0.46 -5.19
C GLY A 212 -17.88 0.18 -5.37
N THR A 213 -17.21 0.79 -6.36
CA THR A 213 -15.75 0.65 -6.52
C THR A 213 -15.00 1.33 -5.37
N ILE A 214 -13.86 0.74 -4.99
CA ILE A 214 -12.93 1.32 -4.01
C ILE A 214 -11.87 2.23 -4.64
N GLY A 215 -11.72 2.18 -5.97
CA GLY A 215 -10.79 3.01 -6.73
C GLY A 215 -11.53 4.15 -7.43
N ILE A 216 -11.24 5.39 -7.05
CA ILE A 216 -11.78 6.60 -7.69
C ILE A 216 -10.67 7.22 -8.55
N ASN A 217 -10.47 6.62 -9.71
CA ASN A 217 -9.48 6.99 -10.73
C ASN A 217 -9.99 6.55 -12.12
N ALA A 218 -9.30 7.02 -13.17
CA ALA A 218 -9.55 6.65 -14.57
C ALA A 218 -8.45 5.72 -15.10
#